data_AF-A0A498EKE7-F1
#
_entry.id   AF-A0A498EKE7-F1
#
_cell.length_a   1.000
_cell.length_b   1.000
_cell.length_c   1.000
_cell.angle_alpha   90.00
_cell.angle_beta   90.00
_cell.angle_gamma   90.00
#
_symmetry.space_group_name_H-M   'P 1'
#
loop_
_entity.id
_entity.type
_entity.pdbx_description
1 polymer ?
#
loop_
_entity_poly.entity_id
_entity_poly.type
_entity_poly.pdbx_seq_one_letter_code
_entity_poly.pdbx_strand_id
1 'polypeptide(L)'
;GHDFANSENRLTKPLIRNEDGEFEAASWDEALDYVAGRLREIQDEHGVDAVSCLASSKGSNEEAYLVQKFARQVLGTKNIDNCARLCHSSTVAALQQTLGYGAMTNRINEDIGEADAYLISGSNTTESHPVLATRIKQNVRDGADLVVFDPRKIGIAE
;
A
#
# COMPACT_ATOMS: atom_id res chain seq x y z
N GLY A 1 20.15 -0.48 -1.11
CA GLY A 1 18.70 -0.27 -0.86
C GLY A 1 18.01 0.49 -1.98
N HIS A 2 18.70 1.39 -2.68
CA HIS A 2 18.15 2.13 -3.83
C HIS A 2 18.57 1.55 -5.19
N ASP A 3 19.39 0.49 -5.16
CA ASP A 3 20.06 -0.07 -6.34
C ASP A 3 19.08 -0.65 -7.37
N PHE A 4 17.85 -0.97 -6.94
CA PHE A 4 16.79 -1.47 -7.81
C PHE A 4 16.46 -0.49 -8.95
N ALA A 5 16.67 0.81 -8.78
CA ALA A 5 16.37 1.82 -9.80
C ALA A 5 17.26 1.70 -11.05
N ASN A 6 18.50 1.21 -10.86
CA ASN A 6 19.54 1.05 -11.89
C ASN A 6 19.80 -0.42 -12.26
N SER A 7 18.91 -1.33 -11.87
CA SER A 7 19.05 -2.75 -12.20
C SER A 7 18.95 -2.97 -13.71
N GLU A 8 19.84 -3.80 -14.27
CA GLU A 8 19.75 -4.25 -15.67
C GLU A 8 18.46 -5.02 -15.96
N ASN A 9 17.82 -5.58 -14.93
CA ASN A 9 16.54 -6.28 -15.04
C ASN A 9 15.33 -5.34 -15.11
N ARG A 10 15.52 -4.02 -15.00
CA ARG A 10 14.41 -3.05 -15.07
C ARG A 10 13.92 -2.95 -16.52
N LEU A 11 12.62 -3.22 -16.72
CA LEU A 11 11.98 -3.03 -18.01
C LEU A 11 12.00 -1.55 -18.42
N THR A 12 12.35 -1.29 -19.69
CA THR A 12 12.50 0.06 -20.26
C THR A 12 11.50 0.38 -21.36
N LYS A 13 10.71 -0.62 -21.79
CA LYS A 13 9.68 -0.49 -22.83
C LYS A 13 8.42 -1.25 -22.42
N PRO A 14 7.23 -0.82 -22.90
CA PRO A 14 6.04 -1.65 -22.85
C PRO A 14 6.28 -3.01 -23.52
N LEU A 15 5.66 -4.05 -22.97
CA LEU A 15 5.67 -5.40 -23.53
C LEU A 15 4.22 -5.86 -23.71
N ILE A 16 3.89 -6.39 -24.89
CA ILE A 16 2.59 -6.99 -25.20
C ILE A 16 2.78 -8.49 -25.34
N ARG A 17 1.82 -9.28 -24.85
CA ARG A 17 1.85 -10.74 -24.95
C ARG A 17 1.20 -11.18 -26.26
N ASN A 18 1.90 -11.95 -27.08
CA ASN A 18 1.40 -12.49 -28.34
C ASN A 18 0.52 -13.75 -28.13
N GLU A 19 -0.04 -14.30 -29.22
CA GLU A 19 -0.92 -15.47 -29.18
C GLU A 19 -0.20 -16.75 -28.69
N ASP A 20 1.11 -16.83 -28.92
CA ASP A 20 1.97 -17.93 -28.44
C ASP A 20 2.34 -17.78 -26.94
N GLY A 21 1.96 -16.67 -26.30
CA GLY A 21 2.20 -16.38 -24.89
C GLY A 21 3.57 -15.76 -24.58
N GLU A 22 4.31 -15.33 -25.60
CA GLU A 22 5.60 -14.65 -25.46
C GLU A 22 5.42 -13.13 -25.36
N PHE A 23 6.35 -12.44 -24.69
CA PHE A 23 6.32 -10.98 -24.55
C PHE A 23 7.18 -10.32 -25.63
N GLU A 24 6.57 -9.38 -26.36
CA GLU A 24 7.23 -8.61 -27.40
C GLU A 24 7.22 -7.12 -27.06
N ALA A 25 8.32 -6.42 -27.40
CA ALA A 25 8.43 -4.98 -27.13
C ALA A 25 7.52 -4.17 -28.06
N ALA A 26 6.80 -3.20 -27.50
CA ALA A 26 5.92 -2.31 -28.22
C ALA A 26 6.27 -0.84 -27.98
N SER A 27 5.82 0.03 -28.89
CA SER A 27 5.78 1.47 -28.61
C SER A 27 4.70 1.81 -27.58
N TRP A 28 4.76 3.02 -27.03
CA TRP A 28 3.72 3.51 -26.13
C TRP A 28 2.35 3.63 -26.81
N ASP A 29 2.32 4.12 -28.05
CA ASP A 29 1.07 4.29 -28.80
C ASP A 29 0.41 2.93 -29.06
N GLU A 30 1.18 1.95 -29.55
CA GLU A 30 0.67 0.58 -29.76
C GLU A 30 0.15 -0.05 -28.46
N ALA A 31 0.89 0.07 -27.37
CA ALA A 31 0.49 -0.50 -26.08
C ALA A 31 -0.78 0.15 -25.51
N LEU A 32 -0.89 1.47 -25.62
CA LEU A 32 -2.05 2.21 -25.12
C LEU A 32 -3.30 1.96 -25.97
N ASP A 33 -3.16 1.94 -27.31
CA ASP A 33 -4.27 1.63 -28.21
C ASP A 33 -4.77 0.20 -28.02
N TYR A 34 -3.84 -0.76 -27.87
CA TYR A 34 -4.19 -2.15 -27.58
C TYR A 34 -4.98 -2.27 -26.27
N VAL A 35 -4.47 -1.70 -25.17
CA VAL A 35 -5.15 -1.76 -23.86
C VAL A 35 -6.51 -1.06 -23.91
N ALA A 36 -6.60 0.12 -24.54
CA ALA A 36 -7.85 0.86 -24.65
C ALA A 36 -8.90 0.09 -25.49
N GLY A 37 -8.49 -0.52 -26.60
CA GLY A 37 -9.35 -1.37 -27.43
C GLY A 37 -9.89 -2.57 -26.64
N ARG A 38 -9.00 -3.33 -25.99
CA ARG A 38 -9.38 -4.51 -25.21
C ARG A 38 -10.29 -4.17 -24.02
N LEU A 39 -10.03 -3.07 -23.32
CA LEU A 39 -10.91 -2.62 -22.24
C LEU A 39 -12.31 -2.30 -22.73
N ARG A 40 -12.44 -1.60 -23.88
CA ARG A 40 -13.76 -1.30 -24.48
C ARG A 40 -14.48 -2.57 -24.91
N GLU A 41 -13.81 -3.47 -25.61
CA GLU A 41 -14.40 -4.74 -26.05
C GLU A 41 -14.95 -5.56 -24.87
N ILE A 42 -14.19 -5.66 -23.77
CA ILE A 42 -14.63 -6.35 -22.55
C ILE A 42 -15.86 -5.66 -21.95
N GLN A 43 -15.90 -4.34 -21.92
CA GLN A 43 -17.03 -3.59 -21.37
C GLN A 43 -18.27 -3.67 -22.27
N ASP A 44 -18.10 -3.70 -23.60
CA ASP A 44 -19.19 -3.86 -24.56
C ASP A 44 -19.82 -5.26 -24.45
N GLU A 45 -19.01 -6.30 -24.21
CA GLU A 45 -19.48 -7.68 -24.09
C GLU A 45 -20.04 -8.01 -22.70
N HIS A 46 -19.42 -7.52 -21.63
CA HIS A 46 -19.68 -7.96 -20.25
C HIS A 46 -20.17 -6.85 -19.31
N GLY A 47 -20.28 -5.61 -19.80
CA GLY A 47 -20.69 -4.45 -19.02
C GLY A 47 -19.54 -3.76 -18.28
N VAL A 48 -19.80 -2.54 -17.79
CA VAL A 48 -18.76 -1.68 -17.20
C VAL A 48 -18.08 -2.27 -15.96
N ASP A 49 -18.80 -3.07 -15.17
CA ASP A 49 -18.28 -3.70 -13.95
C ASP A 49 -17.41 -4.95 -14.23
N ALA A 50 -17.22 -5.35 -15.49
CA ALA A 50 -16.33 -6.45 -15.87
C ALA A 50 -14.84 -6.12 -15.75
N VAL A 51 -14.49 -4.84 -15.54
CA VAL A 51 -13.13 -4.37 -15.33
C VAL A 51 -12.95 -3.82 -13.92
N SER A 52 -11.70 -3.84 -13.43
CA SER A 52 -11.33 -3.27 -12.14
C SER A 52 -9.96 -2.61 -12.20
N CYS A 53 -9.68 -1.73 -11.25
CA CYS A 53 -8.37 -1.11 -11.08
C CYS A 53 -7.80 -1.40 -9.69
N LEU A 54 -6.47 -1.53 -9.61
CA LEU A 54 -5.76 -1.64 -8.35
C LEU A 54 -4.77 -0.48 -8.23
N ALA A 55 -5.00 0.43 -7.29
CA ALA A 55 -4.06 1.49 -6.99
C ALA A 55 -2.93 0.97 -6.08
N SER A 56 -1.73 1.53 -6.24
CA SER A 56 -0.54 1.14 -5.47
C SER A 56 -0.21 2.17 -4.40
N SER A 57 -0.07 1.74 -3.14
CA SER A 57 0.44 2.61 -2.06
C SER A 57 1.96 2.84 -2.12
N LYS A 58 2.64 2.31 -3.15
CA LYS A 58 4.01 2.69 -3.49
C LYS A 58 4.07 3.90 -4.44
N GLY A 59 2.96 4.20 -5.12
CA GLY A 59 2.81 5.41 -5.91
C GLY A 59 2.44 6.61 -5.05
N SER A 60 2.30 7.77 -5.69
CA SER A 60 1.89 9.00 -5.01
C SER A 60 0.38 9.04 -4.74
N ASN A 61 -0.03 9.96 -3.86
CA ASN A 61 -1.44 10.27 -3.61
C ASN A 61 -2.14 10.84 -4.86
N GLU A 62 -1.43 11.60 -5.71
CA GLU A 62 -1.95 12.10 -6.98
C GLU A 62 -2.20 10.95 -7.96
N GLU A 63 -1.28 9.99 -8.04
CA GLU A 63 -1.45 8.79 -8.87
C GLU A 63 -2.63 7.95 -8.39
N ALA A 64 -2.77 7.73 -7.07
CA ALA A 64 -3.92 7.03 -6.51
C ALA A 64 -5.24 7.75 -6.83
N TYR A 65 -5.24 9.09 -6.79
CA TYR A 65 -6.39 9.90 -7.20
C TYR A 65 -6.70 9.76 -8.71
N LEU A 66 -5.68 9.73 -9.56
CA LEU A 66 -5.84 9.54 -11.00
C LEU A 66 -6.40 8.14 -11.32
N VAL A 67 -5.91 7.09 -10.67
CA VAL A 67 -6.42 5.72 -10.87
C VAL A 67 -7.89 5.62 -10.46
N GLN A 68 -8.28 6.19 -9.32
CA GLN A 68 -9.69 6.17 -8.91
C GLN A 68 -10.59 7.01 -9.82
N LYS A 69 -10.06 8.13 -10.33
CA LYS A 69 -10.78 8.97 -11.28
C LYS A 69 -10.93 8.23 -12.61
N PHE A 70 -9.89 7.57 -13.09
CA PHE A 70 -9.93 6.75 -14.30
C PHE A 70 -10.97 5.63 -14.19
N ALA A 71 -10.93 4.85 -13.10
CA ALA A 71 -11.92 3.80 -12.84
C ALA A 71 -13.36 4.33 -12.86
N ARG A 72 -13.64 5.41 -12.11
CA ARG A 72 -15.02 5.88 -11.92
C ARG A 72 -15.54 6.77 -13.06
N GLN A 73 -14.68 7.55 -13.70
CA GLN A 73 -15.10 8.57 -14.67
C GLN A 73 -14.82 8.18 -16.11
N VAL A 74 -13.79 7.37 -16.37
CA VAL A 74 -13.43 6.95 -17.73
C VAL A 74 -13.97 5.55 -18.00
N LEU A 75 -13.68 4.59 -17.11
CA LEU A 75 -14.20 3.22 -17.25
C LEU A 75 -15.65 3.10 -16.74
N GLY A 76 -16.12 4.02 -15.89
CA GLY A 76 -17.47 3.96 -15.34
C GLY A 76 -17.71 2.82 -14.34
N THR A 77 -16.64 2.16 -13.87
CA THR A 77 -16.72 1.07 -12.88
C THR A 77 -16.55 1.61 -11.46
N LYS A 78 -17.24 0.99 -10.50
CA LYS A 78 -16.97 1.21 -9.07
C LYS A 78 -15.87 0.31 -8.53
N ASN A 79 -15.40 -0.66 -9.32
CA ASN A 79 -14.48 -1.70 -8.89
C ASN A 79 -13.06 -1.17 -8.86
N ILE A 80 -12.66 -0.65 -7.70
CA ILE A 80 -11.30 -0.21 -7.43
C ILE A 80 -10.90 -0.57 -5.99
N ASP A 81 -9.67 -1.07 -5.84
CA ASP A 81 -9.09 -1.34 -4.51
C ASP A 81 -7.60 -1.00 -4.46
N ASN A 82 -6.98 -1.20 -3.29
CA ASN A 82 -5.53 -1.07 -3.09
C ASN A 82 -5.05 -1.98 -1.94
N CYS A 83 -3.75 -1.93 -1.62
CA CYS A 83 -3.17 -2.81 -0.60
C CYS A 83 -3.69 -2.57 0.83
N ALA A 84 -4.30 -1.41 1.12
CA ALA A 84 -4.89 -1.13 2.43
C ALA A 84 -6.05 -2.08 2.77
N ARG A 85 -6.68 -2.70 1.76
CA ARG A 85 -7.67 -3.78 1.97
C ARG A 85 -7.14 -4.85 2.90
N LEU A 86 -5.89 -5.28 2.70
CA LEU A 86 -5.30 -6.41 3.41
C LEU A 86 -4.76 -6.02 4.78
N CYS A 87 -4.19 -4.81 4.93
CA CYS A 87 -3.47 -4.43 6.15
C CYS A 87 -4.20 -3.46 7.07
N HIS A 88 -5.14 -2.65 6.57
CA HIS A 88 -5.74 -1.54 7.35
C HIS A 88 -7.28 -1.47 7.31
N SER A 89 -7.95 -2.32 6.52
CA SER A 89 -9.42 -2.26 6.42
C SER A 89 -10.13 -2.51 7.75
N SER A 90 -9.65 -3.47 8.54
CA SER A 90 -10.18 -3.78 9.87
C SER A 90 -9.90 -2.67 10.89
N THR A 91 -8.69 -2.07 10.85
CA THR A 91 -8.32 -0.98 11.77
C THR A 91 -9.14 0.27 11.50
N VAL A 92 -9.36 0.60 10.21
CA VAL A 92 -10.20 1.73 9.81
C VAL A 92 -11.63 1.54 10.31
N ALA A 93 -12.21 0.35 10.12
CA ALA A 93 -13.57 0.08 10.58
C ALA A 93 -13.72 0.20 12.10
N ALA A 94 -12.78 -0.39 12.86
CA ALA A 94 -12.82 -0.34 14.32
C ALA A 94 -12.66 1.08 14.87
N LEU A 95 -11.67 1.84 14.38
CA LEU A 95 -11.41 3.21 14.85
C LEU A 95 -12.49 4.19 14.39
N GLN A 96 -13.09 3.99 13.21
CA GLN A 96 -14.24 4.77 12.77
C GLN A 96 -15.43 4.59 13.72
N GLN A 97 -15.67 3.37 14.20
CA GLN A 97 -16.76 3.08 15.12
C GLN A 97 -16.51 3.62 16.54
N THR A 98 -15.27 3.62 17.03
CA THR A 98 -14.95 4.00 18.41
C THR A 98 -14.54 5.46 18.58
N LEU A 99 -13.82 6.02 17.60
CA LEU A 99 -13.22 7.37 17.66
C LEU A 99 -13.74 8.31 16.56
N GLY A 100 -14.50 7.81 15.59
CA GLY A 100 -15.03 8.60 14.48
C GLY A 100 -14.05 8.89 13.34
N TYR A 101 -12.81 8.40 13.42
CA TYR A 101 -11.81 8.53 12.35
C TYR A 101 -10.87 7.32 12.29
N GLY A 102 -10.65 6.77 11.09
CA GLY A 102 -9.95 5.51 10.87
C GLY A 102 -8.41 5.56 10.82
N ALA A 103 -7.79 6.68 11.17
CA ALA A 103 -6.34 6.87 11.08
C ALA A 103 -5.64 6.72 12.44
N MET A 104 -4.30 6.65 12.38
CA MET A 104 -3.46 6.75 13.58
C MET A 104 -3.78 8.02 14.36
N THR A 105 -3.89 7.90 15.68
CA THR A 105 -4.42 8.96 16.57
C THR A 105 -3.36 9.94 17.05
N ASN A 106 -2.08 9.56 16.99
CA ASN A 106 -0.99 10.26 17.67
C ASN A 106 0.21 10.47 16.75
N ARG A 107 1.02 11.47 17.07
CA ARG A 107 2.27 11.80 16.40
C ARG A 107 3.42 10.97 16.96
N ILE A 108 4.35 10.60 16.08
CA ILE A 108 5.45 9.70 16.45
C ILE A 108 6.43 10.37 17.43
N ASN A 109 6.76 11.65 17.23
CA ASN A 109 7.84 12.28 18.00
C ASN A 109 7.34 12.85 19.33
N GLU A 110 6.26 13.61 19.27
CA GLU A 110 5.71 14.37 20.40
C GLU A 110 4.86 13.51 21.32
N ASP A 111 4.09 12.57 20.78
CA ASP A 111 3.14 11.80 21.59
C ASP A 111 3.71 10.41 21.90
N ILE A 112 4.17 9.66 20.90
CA ILE A 112 4.76 8.33 21.13
C ILE A 112 6.15 8.45 21.75
N GLY A 113 6.94 9.45 21.37
CA GLY A 113 8.32 9.60 21.84
C GLY A 113 8.47 10.01 23.30
N GLU A 114 7.39 10.42 23.96
CA GLU A 114 7.37 10.92 25.35
C GLU A 114 6.37 10.15 26.23
N ALA A 115 5.82 9.04 25.73
CA ALA A 115 4.84 8.26 26.48
C ALA A 115 5.45 7.61 27.73
N ASP A 116 4.77 7.67 28.88
CA ASP A 116 5.25 7.06 30.13
C ASP A 116 5.26 5.53 30.08
N ALA A 117 4.44 4.93 29.22
CA ALA A 117 4.33 3.48 29.07
C ALA A 117 3.90 3.07 27.65
N TYR A 118 4.38 1.90 27.21
CA TYR A 118 4.05 1.28 25.92
C TYR A 118 3.45 -0.11 26.10
N LEU A 119 2.34 -0.36 25.41
CA LEU A 119 1.83 -1.70 25.14
C LEU A 119 1.97 -2.00 23.65
N ILE A 120 2.84 -2.94 23.30
CA ILE A 120 3.04 -3.37 21.91
C ILE A 120 2.37 -4.73 21.73
N SER A 121 1.34 -4.79 20.89
CA SER A 121 0.65 -6.02 20.55
C SER A 121 0.46 -6.17 19.05
N GLY A 122 0.73 -7.37 18.51
CA GLY A 122 0.56 -7.68 17.09
C GLY A 122 1.46 -6.86 16.16
N SER A 123 2.65 -6.46 16.62
CA SER A 123 3.57 -5.63 15.85
C SER A 123 5.04 -5.98 16.12
N ASN A 124 5.77 -6.33 15.06
CA ASN A 124 7.24 -6.45 15.11
C ASN A 124 7.89 -5.12 14.69
N THR A 125 7.78 -4.13 15.60
CA THR A 125 8.16 -2.74 15.32
C THR A 125 9.63 -2.58 14.95
N THR A 126 10.53 -3.40 15.53
CA THR A 126 11.97 -3.39 15.23
C THR A 126 12.30 -3.70 13.78
N GLU A 127 11.56 -4.60 13.13
CA GLU A 127 11.81 -4.96 11.72
C GLU A 127 10.99 -4.10 10.76
N SER A 128 9.72 -3.84 11.10
CA SER A 128 8.79 -3.18 10.18
C SER A 128 8.89 -1.65 10.22
N HIS A 129 9.27 -1.08 11.36
CA HIS A 129 9.36 0.38 11.59
C HIS A 129 10.60 0.73 12.43
N PRO A 130 11.82 0.44 11.96
CA PRO A 130 13.05 0.51 12.76
C PRO A 130 13.35 1.89 13.36
N VAL A 131 12.97 2.97 12.68
CA VAL A 131 13.13 4.35 13.19
C VAL A 131 12.21 4.58 14.38
N LEU A 132 10.95 4.15 14.30
CA LEU A 132 10.00 4.22 15.42
C LEU A 132 10.47 3.37 16.60
N ALA A 133 10.95 2.15 16.33
CA ALA A 133 11.50 1.27 17.36
C ALA A 133 12.67 1.91 18.10
N THR A 134 13.54 2.64 17.40
CA THR A 134 14.67 3.36 17.99
C THR A 134 14.16 4.42 18.97
N ARG A 135 13.14 5.18 18.61
CA ARG A 135 12.54 6.21 19.47
C ARG A 135 11.91 5.61 20.73
N ILE A 136 11.14 4.54 20.59
CA ILE A 136 10.54 3.83 21.73
C ILE A 136 11.65 3.30 22.66
N LYS A 137 12.68 2.66 22.11
CA LYS A 137 13.81 2.13 22.92
C LYS A 137 14.57 3.22 23.65
N GLN A 138 14.72 4.41 23.09
CA GLN A 138 15.33 5.55 23.79
C GLN A 138 14.49 5.96 24.99
N ASN A 139 13.18 6.16 24.80
CA ASN A 139 12.32 6.59 25.89
C ASN A 139 12.20 5.54 27.01
N VAL A 140 12.19 4.25 26.66
CA VAL A 140 12.23 3.15 27.65
C VAL A 140 13.53 3.15 28.45
N ARG A 141 14.68 3.47 27.82
CA ARG A 141 15.95 3.64 28.55
C ARG A 141 15.93 4.82 29.50
N ASP A 142 15.15 5.85 29.17
CA ASP A 142 14.99 7.06 29.97
C ASP A 142 13.93 6.90 31.08
N GLY A 143 13.28 5.73 31.16
CA GLY A 143 12.44 5.32 32.29
C GLY A 143 11.01 4.90 31.94
N ALA A 144 10.59 4.97 30.68
CA ALA A 144 9.25 4.55 30.29
C ALA A 144 9.07 3.02 30.38
N ASP A 145 7.88 2.59 30.79
CA ASP A 145 7.54 1.17 30.88
C ASP A 145 7.29 0.54 29.50
N LEU A 146 7.68 -0.72 29.31
CA LEU A 146 7.43 -1.46 28.07
C LEU A 146 6.82 -2.84 28.34
N VAL A 147 5.63 -3.07 27.79
CA VAL A 147 4.94 -4.36 27.78
C VAL A 147 4.78 -4.83 26.34
N VAL A 148 5.20 -6.07 26.07
CA VAL A 148 5.10 -6.69 24.74
C VAL A 148 4.20 -7.91 24.82
N PHE A 149 3.11 -7.89 24.04
CA PHE A 149 2.18 -9.01 23.87
C PHE A 149 2.23 -9.52 22.43
N ASP A 150 3.18 -10.42 22.18
CA ASP A 150 3.38 -11.08 20.90
C ASP A 150 3.62 -12.59 21.13
N PRO A 151 3.08 -13.49 20.31
CA PRO A 151 3.33 -14.93 20.44
C PRO A 151 4.79 -15.33 20.16
N ARG A 152 5.61 -14.42 19.62
CA ARG A 152 7.04 -14.63 19.37
C ARG A 152 7.86 -13.60 20.13
N LYS A 153 9.08 -13.99 20.50
CA LYS A 153 10.07 -13.01 20.97
C LYS A 153 10.50 -12.14 19.80
N ILE A 154 10.25 -10.83 19.89
CA ILE A 154 10.59 -9.83 18.87
C ILE A 154 11.67 -8.88 19.41
N GLY A 155 12.44 -8.27 18.51
CA GLY A 155 13.63 -7.51 18.87
C GLY A 155 13.38 -6.29 19.75
N ILE A 156 12.14 -5.79 19.89
CA ILE A 156 11.81 -4.70 20.82
C ILE A 156 11.77 -5.14 22.28
N ALA A 157 11.57 -6.44 22.54
CA ALA A 157 11.62 -7.06 23.86
C ALA A 157 13.04 -7.49 24.29
N GLU A 158 14.05 -7.09 23.50
CA GLU A 158 15.48 -7.25 23.78
C GLU A 158 16.12 -5.89 24.08
#